data_AF-A0A7H8SKQ3-F1
#
_entry.id   AF-A0A7H8SKQ3-F1
#
_cell.length_a   1.000
_cell.length_b   1.000
_cell.length_c   1.000
_cell.angle_alpha   90.00
_cell.angle_beta   90.00
_cell.angle_gamma   90.00
#
_symmetry.space_group_name_H-M   'P 1'
#
loop_
_entity.id
_entity.type
_entity.pdbx_description
1 polymer ?
#
loop_
_entity_poly.entity_id
_entity_poly.type
_entity_poly.pdbx_seq_one_letter_code
_entity_poly.pdbx_strand_id
1 'polypeptide(L)'
;MRRKQRHLNQVKEDISIQVLREKIPEEWVVHSYGSDYGIDCVVELFDYVDENRDIAETLGENFFVQLKGSNRIEYTTRRAYGRGNIAKGDLVEDKTDYVDIPVAKFKLEMSEILTVQAMGVAIPVLLILVDTDLRKAYFICLNDYIDKVLIPEDPDYLNKASKVIYIPLSNEIVNTEDNLVPLRAYGKRSKMYGAFGTFNYQLREIWRIQGLSAAPHAVPHEQAVNMIKTFISVALRQDIWSSHDFWKPMTWSFSELNTLKEKIKNGVKPEDNSQFLQYCSGFIWHRLANLANMYEELVREWFMPTYLAQITSLPPNEEASSKAEEPNNSLKADAKPV
;
A
#
# COMPACT_ATOMS: atom_id res chain seq x y z
N MET A 1 25.68 -34.23 32.67
CA MET A 1 25.40 -34.48 31.22
C MET A 1 24.54 -33.33 30.70
N ARG A 2 25.08 -32.43 29.88
CA ARG A 2 24.31 -31.31 29.30
C ARG A 2 23.47 -31.87 28.14
N ARG A 3 22.14 -31.86 28.28
CA ARG A 3 21.20 -32.26 27.22
C ARG A 3 21.15 -31.17 26.15
N LYS A 4 20.63 -31.48 24.95
CA LYS A 4 20.35 -30.46 23.93
C LYS A 4 19.45 -29.38 24.55
N GLN A 5 19.89 -28.13 24.47
CA GLN A 5 19.16 -26.97 25.01
C GLN A 5 18.57 -26.20 23.82
N ARG A 6 17.30 -25.83 23.94
CA ARG A 6 16.61 -25.00 22.95
C ARG A 6 16.59 -23.56 23.45
N HIS A 7 16.99 -22.61 22.62
CA HIS A 7 17.01 -21.20 23.02
C HIS A 7 15.59 -20.63 23.04
N LEU A 8 15.26 -19.74 23.99
CA LEU A 8 13.91 -19.16 24.10
C LEU A 8 13.47 -18.42 22.83
N ASN A 9 14.42 -17.83 22.10
CA ASN A 9 14.15 -17.17 20.82
C ASN A 9 13.60 -18.16 19.77
N GLN A 10 14.18 -19.36 19.67
CA GLN A 10 13.70 -20.41 18.78
C GLN A 10 12.30 -20.90 19.16
N VAL A 11 11.92 -20.81 20.43
CA VAL A 11 10.53 -21.15 20.86
C VAL A 11 9.58 -20.03 20.44
N LYS A 12 9.99 -18.77 20.59
CA LYS A 12 9.19 -17.61 20.17
C LYS A 12 9.00 -17.55 18.65
N GLU A 13 10.01 -17.92 17.87
CA GLU A 13 9.93 -18.03 16.42
C GLU A 13 8.84 -19.02 16.00
N ASP A 14 8.86 -20.25 16.52
CA ASP A 14 7.81 -21.26 16.25
C ASP A 14 6.42 -20.76 16.62
N ILE A 15 6.26 -20.16 17.81
CA ILE A 15 4.97 -19.62 18.26
C ILE A 15 4.51 -18.51 17.32
N SER A 16 5.43 -17.66 16.86
CA SER A 16 5.10 -16.55 15.97
C SER A 16 4.62 -17.05 14.61
N ILE A 17 5.28 -18.07 14.06
CA ILE A 17 4.86 -18.70 12.80
C ILE A 17 3.47 -19.33 12.97
N GLN A 18 3.24 -20.03 14.08
CA GLN A 18 1.95 -20.62 14.37
C GLN A 18 0.84 -19.57 14.46
N VAL A 19 1.06 -18.49 15.22
CA VAL A 19 0.08 -17.41 15.35
C VAL A 19 -0.17 -16.74 14.00
N LEU A 20 0.87 -16.44 13.22
CA LEU A 20 0.70 -15.89 11.88
C LEU A 20 -0.18 -16.80 11.01
N ARG A 21 0.09 -18.11 11.04
CA ARG A 21 -0.69 -19.10 10.27
C ARG A 21 -2.16 -19.14 10.67
N GLU A 22 -2.46 -18.97 11.96
CA GLU A 22 -3.84 -18.90 12.45
C GLU A 22 -4.57 -17.61 12.05
N LYS A 23 -3.84 -16.55 11.70
CA LYS A 23 -4.40 -15.22 11.41
C LYS A 23 -4.59 -14.93 9.91
N ILE A 24 -3.93 -15.69 9.04
CA ILE A 24 -4.08 -15.56 7.58
C ILE A 24 -4.96 -16.67 7.01
N PRO A 25 -5.51 -16.51 5.80
CA PRO A 25 -6.32 -17.54 5.15
C PRO A 25 -5.59 -18.87 4.97
N GLU A 26 -6.35 -19.97 5.02
CA GLU A 26 -5.80 -21.32 5.01
C GLU A 26 -5.26 -21.75 3.63
N GLU A 27 -5.75 -21.11 2.58
CA GLU A 27 -5.32 -21.29 1.20
C GLU A 27 -4.02 -20.53 0.88
N TRP A 28 -3.69 -19.47 1.63
CA TRP A 28 -2.42 -18.76 1.44
C TRP A 28 -1.26 -19.63 1.90
N VAL A 29 -0.17 -19.64 1.15
CA VAL A 29 0.98 -20.50 1.44
C VAL A 29 2.10 -19.70 2.09
N VAL A 30 2.62 -20.19 3.22
CA VAL A 30 3.78 -19.60 3.90
C VAL A 30 5.01 -20.43 3.58
N HIS A 31 5.95 -19.85 2.84
CA HIS A 31 7.24 -20.45 2.57
C HIS A 31 8.27 -19.87 3.54
N SER A 32 8.60 -20.62 4.59
CA SER A 32 9.60 -20.20 5.58
C SER A 32 11.01 -20.29 5.02
N TYR A 33 11.79 -19.24 5.23
CA TYR A 33 13.22 -19.27 4.97
C TYR A 33 13.96 -19.91 6.15
N GLY A 34 15.16 -20.42 5.86
CA GLY A 34 16.10 -20.80 6.91
C GLY A 34 16.58 -19.58 7.71
N SER A 35 17.46 -19.82 8.68
CA SER A 35 18.03 -18.79 9.56
C SER A 35 18.95 -17.82 8.82
N ASP A 36 18.44 -16.94 7.95
CA ASP A 36 19.29 -16.14 7.06
C ASP A 36 18.76 -14.72 6.79
N TYR A 37 19.58 -13.72 7.15
CA TYR A 37 19.55 -12.29 6.74
C TYR A 37 18.32 -11.42 7.07
N GLY A 38 17.43 -11.86 7.96
CA GLY A 38 16.40 -11.00 8.57
C GLY A 38 15.03 -11.02 7.91
N ILE A 39 14.83 -11.82 6.86
CA ILE A 39 13.52 -12.14 6.28
C ILE A 39 13.18 -13.58 6.64
N ASP A 40 12.04 -13.78 7.30
CA ASP A 40 11.69 -15.07 7.91
C ASP A 40 10.83 -15.94 7.00
N CYS A 41 9.95 -15.34 6.20
CA CYS A 41 9.16 -16.07 5.22
C CYS A 41 8.67 -15.18 4.06
N VAL A 42 8.14 -15.84 3.03
CA VAL A 42 7.29 -15.20 2.02
C VAL A 42 5.91 -15.82 2.09
N VAL A 43 4.88 -14.97 2.01
CA VAL A 43 3.49 -15.41 1.94
C VAL A 43 3.03 -15.26 0.51
N GLU A 44 2.61 -16.37 -0.10
CA GLU A 44 2.03 -16.43 -1.43
C GLU A 44 0.50 -16.47 -1.32
N LEU A 45 -0.17 -15.61 -2.09
CA LEU A 45 -1.61 -15.44 -2.03
C LEU A 45 -2.28 -16.35 -3.06
N PHE A 46 -3.34 -16.99 -2.59
CA PHE A 46 -4.22 -17.85 -3.36
C PHE A 46 -5.66 -17.35 -3.20
N ASP A 47 -6.51 -17.71 -4.14
CA ASP A 47 -7.95 -17.50 -4.05
C ASP A 47 -8.68 -18.76 -4.52
N TYR A 48 -9.89 -18.98 -3.99
CA TYR A 48 -10.72 -20.11 -4.38
C TYR A 48 -11.39 -19.85 -5.72
N VAL A 49 -11.36 -20.85 -6.61
CA VAL A 49 -11.95 -20.76 -7.96
C VAL A 49 -13.32 -21.42 -8.07
N ASP A 50 -13.75 -22.11 -7.01
CA ASP A 50 -15.02 -22.82 -6.94
C ASP A 50 -15.81 -22.43 -5.68
N GLU A 51 -17.14 -22.49 -5.78
CA GLU A 51 -18.05 -22.11 -4.68
C GLU A 51 -17.89 -22.99 -3.44
N ASN A 52 -17.47 -24.25 -3.63
CA ASN A 52 -17.27 -25.20 -2.52
C ASN A 52 -15.93 -25.00 -1.81
N ARG A 53 -15.04 -24.15 -2.34
CA ARG A 53 -13.70 -23.88 -1.82
C ARG A 53 -12.81 -25.14 -1.78
N ASP A 54 -12.97 -26.03 -2.75
CA ASP A 54 -12.18 -27.25 -2.86
C ASP A 54 -10.85 -27.02 -3.61
N ILE A 55 -10.79 -25.99 -4.46
CA ILE A 55 -9.65 -25.68 -5.33
C ILE A 55 -9.27 -24.21 -5.17
N ALA A 56 -8.01 -23.98 -4.81
CA ALA A 56 -7.42 -22.66 -4.79
C ALA A 56 -6.34 -22.53 -5.88
N GLU A 57 -6.29 -21.37 -6.55
CA GLU A 57 -5.26 -21.05 -7.54
C GLU A 57 -4.32 -19.96 -7.04
N THR A 58 -3.06 -20.01 -7.47
CA THR A 58 -2.09 -18.97 -7.12
C THR A 58 -2.45 -17.69 -7.87
N LEU A 59 -2.45 -16.57 -7.15
CA LEU A 59 -2.60 -15.26 -7.76
C LEU A 59 -1.26 -14.77 -8.36
N GLY A 60 -0.14 -15.45 -8.11
CA GLY A 60 1.18 -14.91 -8.43
C GLY A 60 1.49 -13.62 -7.65
N GLU A 61 0.86 -13.45 -6.49
CA GLU A 61 0.98 -12.31 -5.58
C GLU A 61 1.68 -12.76 -4.32
N ASN A 62 2.62 -11.96 -3.81
CA ASN A 62 3.36 -12.31 -2.61
C ASN A 62 3.85 -11.09 -1.86
N PHE A 63 4.02 -11.26 -0.55
CA PHE A 63 4.73 -10.30 0.30
C PHE A 63 5.72 -11.02 1.19
N PHE A 64 6.84 -10.35 1.45
CA PHE A 64 7.90 -10.86 2.31
C PHE A 64 7.59 -10.46 3.75
N VAL A 65 7.98 -11.30 4.70
CA VAL A 65 7.69 -11.09 6.11
C VAL A 65 8.98 -11.17 6.90
N GLN A 66 9.20 -10.13 7.70
CA GLN A 66 10.07 -10.17 8.85
C GLN A 66 9.19 -10.37 10.09
N LEU A 67 9.29 -11.54 10.72
CA LEU A 67 8.42 -12.00 11.78
C LEU A 67 9.12 -11.85 13.13
N LYS A 68 8.48 -11.13 14.05
CA LYS A 68 9.03 -10.89 15.39
C LYS A 68 8.01 -11.26 16.46
N GLY A 69 8.41 -12.10 17.40
CA GLY A 69 7.59 -12.51 18.54
C GLY A 69 8.02 -11.88 19.85
N SER A 70 7.08 -11.34 20.62
CA SER A 70 7.35 -10.82 21.97
C SER A 70 6.19 -11.09 22.92
N ASN A 71 6.53 -11.40 24.18
CA ASN A 71 5.60 -11.49 25.32
C ASN A 71 5.65 -10.22 26.20
N ARG A 72 6.33 -9.18 25.73
CA ARG A 72 6.52 -7.91 26.45
C ARG A 72 6.47 -6.76 25.46
N ILE A 73 5.36 -6.65 24.75
CA ILE A 73 5.12 -5.53 23.85
C ILE A 73 4.73 -4.32 24.68
N GLU A 74 5.42 -3.20 24.45
CA GLU A 74 5.03 -1.92 25.03
C GLU A 74 3.95 -1.30 24.13
N TYR A 75 2.72 -1.26 24.65
CA TYR A 75 1.59 -0.57 24.03
C TYR A 75 1.55 0.88 24.52
N THR A 76 1.41 1.81 23.59
CA THR A 76 1.40 3.25 23.89
C THR A 76 0.60 4.03 22.86
N THR A 77 0.57 5.34 23.00
CA THR A 77 -0.06 6.27 22.07
C THR A 77 1.02 7.12 21.40
N ARG A 78 0.96 7.21 20.08
CA ARG A 78 1.82 8.08 19.27
C ARG A 78 0.99 9.24 18.73
N ARG A 79 1.38 10.46 19.06
CA ARG A 79 0.81 11.66 18.47
C ARG A 79 1.35 11.86 17.05
N ALA A 80 0.46 11.96 16.08
CA ALA A 80 0.78 12.31 14.71
C ALA A 80 0.12 13.65 14.35
N TYR A 81 0.91 14.57 13.81
CA TYR A 81 0.45 15.90 13.43
C TYR A 81 0.05 15.97 11.96
N GLY A 82 -0.88 16.85 11.64
CA GLY A 82 -1.17 17.22 10.26
C GLY A 82 0.12 17.63 9.55
N ARG A 83 0.36 17.14 8.34
CA ARG A 83 1.63 17.40 7.62
C ARG A 83 1.42 17.51 6.12
N GLY A 84 2.32 18.25 5.48
CA GLY A 84 2.39 18.34 4.02
C GLY A 84 2.84 17.02 3.37
N ASN A 85 2.80 16.98 2.04
CA ASN A 85 3.27 15.82 1.29
C ASN A 85 4.80 15.69 1.41
N ILE A 86 5.26 14.70 2.20
CA ILE A 86 6.67 14.43 2.47
C ILE A 86 7.45 13.95 1.23
N ALA A 87 6.77 13.52 0.17
CA ALA A 87 7.42 13.18 -1.10
C ALA A 87 7.81 14.43 -1.92
N LYS A 88 7.38 15.62 -1.51
CA LYS A 88 7.60 16.90 -2.23
C LYS A 88 8.57 17.84 -1.51
N GLY A 89 9.03 17.52 -0.31
CA GLY A 89 9.94 18.35 0.48
C GLY A 89 10.07 17.87 1.92
N ASP A 90 10.71 18.71 2.74
CA ASP A 90 10.97 18.42 4.15
C ASP A 90 9.68 18.27 4.97
N LEU A 91 9.78 17.54 6.08
CA LEU A 91 8.68 17.36 7.02
C LEU A 91 8.31 18.70 7.68
N VAL A 92 7.13 19.22 7.34
CA VAL A 92 6.51 20.37 8.00
C VAL A 92 5.19 19.92 8.61
N GLU A 93 5.07 20.09 9.93
CA GLU A 93 3.92 19.65 10.71
C GLU A 93 3.12 20.85 11.24
N ASP A 94 1.80 20.78 11.12
CA ASP A 94 0.85 21.64 11.81
C ASP A 94 0.65 21.12 13.23
N LYS A 95 1.23 21.82 14.21
CA LYS A 95 1.15 21.43 15.63
C LYS A 95 -0.22 21.66 16.25
N THR A 96 -1.13 22.33 15.55
CA THR A 96 -2.50 22.59 16.02
C THR A 96 -3.49 21.50 15.62
N ASP A 97 -3.12 20.67 14.64
CA ASP A 97 -3.93 19.58 14.12
C ASP A 97 -3.21 18.24 14.38
N TYR A 98 -3.83 17.36 15.18
CA TYR A 98 -3.21 16.10 15.55
C TYR A 98 -4.21 14.98 15.84
N VAL A 99 -3.72 13.76 15.71
CA VAL A 99 -4.40 12.53 16.10
C VAL A 99 -3.49 11.71 17.01
N ASP A 100 -4.07 11.10 18.02
CA ASP A 100 -3.37 10.22 18.96
C ASP A 100 -3.65 8.75 18.53
N ILE A 101 -2.61 8.04 18.10
CA ILE A 101 -2.71 6.72 17.47
C ILE A 101 -2.24 5.64 18.46
N PRO A 102 -3.08 4.66 18.82
CA PRO A 102 -2.65 3.49 19.58
C PRO A 102 -1.64 2.66 18.77
N VAL A 103 -0.48 2.38 19.37
CA VAL A 103 0.63 1.69 18.70
C VAL A 103 1.32 0.67 19.62
N ALA A 104 1.83 -0.39 19.00
CA ALA A 104 2.82 -1.28 19.59
C ALA A 104 4.23 -0.80 19.23
N LYS A 105 5.14 -0.75 20.21
CA LYS A 105 6.55 -0.45 19.98
C LYS A 105 7.36 -1.70 19.75
N PHE A 106 8.25 -1.64 18.76
CA PHE A 106 9.25 -2.68 18.53
C PHE A 106 10.60 -2.08 18.16
N LYS A 107 11.67 -2.56 18.78
CA LYS A 107 13.03 -2.12 18.47
C LYS A 107 13.62 -3.02 17.39
N LEU A 108 13.88 -2.44 16.22
CA LEU A 108 14.44 -3.12 15.05
C LEU A 108 15.93 -2.74 14.88
N GLU A 109 16.77 -3.70 14.51
CA GLU A 109 18.19 -3.44 14.28
C GLU A 109 18.42 -2.70 12.95
N MET A 110 19.47 -1.88 12.89
CA MET A 110 19.75 -1.12 11.66
C MET A 110 20.11 -2.02 10.48
N SER A 111 20.77 -3.15 10.74
CA SER A 111 21.07 -4.19 9.73
C SER A 111 19.80 -4.67 9.02
N GLU A 112 18.73 -4.91 9.77
CA GLU A 112 17.44 -5.37 9.24
C GLU A 112 16.78 -4.27 8.39
N ILE A 113 16.81 -3.03 8.86
CA ILE A 113 16.30 -1.86 8.12
C ILE A 113 17.02 -1.69 6.79
N LEU A 114 18.36 -1.79 6.80
CA LEU A 114 19.20 -1.68 5.61
C LEU A 114 18.96 -2.81 4.61
N THR A 115 18.74 -4.04 5.08
CA THR A 115 18.36 -5.16 4.22
C THR A 115 17.05 -4.85 3.48
N VAL A 116 16.03 -4.37 4.18
CA VAL A 116 14.74 -4.02 3.56
C VAL A 116 14.91 -2.89 2.54
N GLN A 117 15.70 -1.86 2.87
CA GLN A 117 15.97 -0.78 1.95
C GLN A 117 16.66 -1.29 0.67
N ALA A 118 17.60 -2.23 0.79
CA ALA A 118 18.30 -2.83 -0.35
C ALA A 118 17.40 -3.69 -1.24
N MET A 119 16.33 -4.29 -0.71
CA MET A 119 15.34 -5.04 -1.51
C MET A 119 14.51 -4.14 -2.43
N GLY A 120 14.43 -2.84 -2.14
CA GLY A 120 13.71 -1.86 -2.94
C GLY A 120 12.20 -1.87 -2.73
N VAL A 121 11.56 -0.76 -3.12
CA VAL A 121 10.16 -0.47 -2.78
C VAL A 121 9.13 -1.36 -3.48
N ALA A 122 9.49 -1.96 -4.62
CA ALA A 122 8.60 -2.81 -5.41
C ALA A 122 8.34 -4.18 -4.75
N ILE A 123 9.23 -4.60 -3.84
CA ILE A 123 9.10 -5.85 -3.07
C ILE A 123 8.64 -5.49 -1.66
N PRO A 124 7.35 -5.71 -1.32
CA PRO A 124 6.84 -5.33 -0.01
C PRO A 124 7.37 -6.29 1.06
N VAL A 125 8.07 -5.72 2.03
CA VAL A 125 8.49 -6.41 3.26
C VAL A 125 7.63 -5.90 4.41
N LEU A 126 6.86 -6.80 5.01
CA LEU A 126 6.05 -6.53 6.18
C LEU A 126 6.80 -6.96 7.45
N LEU A 127 6.96 -6.04 8.40
CA LEU A 127 7.24 -6.42 9.78
C LEU A 127 5.93 -6.89 10.40
N ILE A 128 5.87 -8.17 10.78
CA ILE A 128 4.76 -8.72 11.54
C ILE A 128 5.22 -8.93 12.97
N LEU A 129 4.65 -8.15 13.88
CA LEU A 129 4.86 -8.27 15.32
C LEU A 129 3.76 -9.13 15.94
N VAL A 130 4.17 -10.26 16.52
CA VAL A 130 3.29 -11.17 17.25
C VAL A 130 3.40 -10.93 18.74
N ASP A 131 2.28 -10.57 19.36
CA ASP A 131 2.08 -10.68 20.80
C ASP A 131 1.84 -12.16 21.14
N THR A 132 2.83 -12.81 21.75
CA THR A 132 2.73 -14.23 22.08
C THR A 132 1.81 -14.52 23.25
N ASP A 133 1.53 -13.53 24.10
CA ASP A 133 0.64 -13.67 25.27
C ASP A 133 -0.82 -13.48 24.86
N LEU A 134 -1.09 -12.45 24.05
CA LEU A 134 -2.44 -12.16 23.53
C LEU A 134 -2.80 -12.94 22.26
N ARG A 135 -1.82 -13.60 21.64
CA ARG A 135 -1.94 -14.25 20.31
C ARG A 135 -2.51 -13.30 19.25
N LYS A 136 -2.02 -12.07 19.26
CA LYS A 136 -2.35 -11.03 18.26
C LYS A 136 -1.16 -10.81 17.35
N ALA A 137 -1.43 -10.45 16.10
CA ALA A 137 -0.41 -10.14 15.11
C ALA A 137 -0.71 -8.78 14.50
N TYR A 138 0.29 -7.91 14.39
CA TYR A 138 0.17 -6.58 13.82
C TYR A 138 1.19 -6.39 12.71
N PHE A 139 0.83 -5.71 11.62
CA PHE A 139 1.72 -5.51 10.48
C PHE A 139 2.09 -4.03 10.27
N ILE A 140 3.26 -3.82 9.68
CA ILE A 140 3.61 -2.56 9.01
C ILE A 140 4.53 -2.85 7.82
N CYS A 141 4.37 -2.15 6.70
CA CYS A 141 5.30 -2.26 5.58
C CYS A 141 6.57 -1.49 5.90
N LEU A 142 7.71 -2.19 6.00
CA LEU A 142 8.98 -1.60 6.36
C LEU A 142 9.52 -0.69 5.25
N ASN A 143 9.37 -1.06 3.97
CA ASN A 143 9.81 -0.21 2.86
C ASN A 143 9.12 1.17 2.92
N ASP A 144 7.81 1.16 3.16
CA ASP A 144 7.03 2.38 3.24
C ASP A 144 7.29 3.13 4.53
N TYR A 145 7.46 2.43 5.65
CA TYR A 145 7.82 3.06 6.92
C TYR A 145 9.16 3.81 6.82
N ILE A 146 10.15 3.23 6.14
CA ILE A 146 11.45 3.86 5.92
C ILE A 146 11.27 5.18 5.15
N ASP A 147 10.56 5.15 4.02
CA ASP A 147 10.40 6.32 3.15
C ASP A 147 9.46 7.38 3.73
N LYS A 148 8.36 6.95 4.36
CA LYS A 148 7.23 7.82 4.76
C LYS A 148 7.31 8.29 6.21
N VAL A 149 8.09 7.61 7.04
CA VAL A 149 8.18 7.91 8.48
C VAL A 149 9.62 8.10 8.90
N LEU A 150 10.50 7.13 8.65
CA LEU A 150 11.84 7.13 9.20
C LEU A 150 12.74 8.23 8.64
N ILE A 151 12.82 8.32 7.31
CA ILE A 151 13.65 9.33 6.61
C ILE A 151 13.15 10.75 6.93
N PRO A 152 11.85 11.07 6.82
CA PRO A 152 11.37 12.42 7.13
C PRO A 152 11.56 12.84 8.59
N GLU A 153 11.43 11.91 9.55
CA GLU A 153 11.51 12.23 10.99
C GLU A 153 12.94 12.19 11.55
N ASP A 154 13.83 11.40 10.94
CA ASP A 154 15.21 11.27 11.37
C ASP A 154 16.13 11.00 10.18
N PRO A 155 16.52 12.05 9.43
CA PRO A 155 17.39 11.92 8.27
C PRO A 155 18.74 11.22 8.57
N ASP A 156 19.24 11.34 9.81
CA ASP A 156 20.50 10.73 10.26
C ASP A 156 20.34 9.33 10.85
N TYR A 157 19.22 8.64 10.60
CA TYR A 157 18.93 7.35 11.20
C TYR A 157 20.02 6.29 10.96
N LEU A 158 20.72 6.37 9.83
CA LEU A 158 21.81 5.45 9.45
C LEU A 158 22.95 5.40 10.46
N ASN A 159 23.14 6.45 11.25
CA ASN A 159 24.20 6.51 12.27
C ASN A 159 23.81 5.80 13.58
N LYS A 160 22.61 5.23 13.67
CA LYS A 160 22.08 4.59 14.88
C LYS A 160 22.17 3.07 14.76
N ALA A 161 22.39 2.39 15.88
CA ALA A 161 22.44 0.93 15.91
C ALA A 161 21.06 0.27 15.70
N SER A 162 19.98 1.00 15.98
CA SER A 162 18.61 0.47 16.00
C SER A 162 17.58 1.58 15.98
N LYS A 163 16.33 1.25 15.63
CA LYS A 163 15.20 2.17 15.68
C LYS A 163 13.98 1.56 16.35
N VAL A 164 13.22 2.40 17.04
CA VAL A 164 11.89 2.03 17.53
C VAL A 164 10.90 2.25 16.40
N ILE A 165 10.28 1.16 15.96
CA ILE A 165 9.19 1.14 15.01
C ILE A 165 7.88 1.20 15.80
N TYR A 166 6.94 1.99 15.30
CA TYR A 166 5.61 2.15 15.88
C TYR A 166 4.59 1.51 14.94
N ILE A 167 3.94 0.45 15.40
CA ILE A 167 2.99 -0.34 14.60
C ILE A 167 1.58 -0.01 15.07
N PRO A 168 0.72 0.61 14.24
CA PRO A 168 -0.67 0.90 14.59
C PRO A 168 -1.42 -0.36 15.03
N LEU A 169 -2.18 -0.28 16.14
CA LEU A 169 -3.00 -1.41 16.60
C LEU A 169 -4.19 -1.70 15.68
N SER A 170 -4.59 -0.72 14.86
CA SER A 170 -5.56 -0.87 13.77
C SER A 170 -5.07 -1.82 12.67
N ASN A 171 -3.76 -2.10 12.59
CA ASN A 171 -3.19 -3.04 11.64
C ASN A 171 -3.17 -4.48 12.20
N GLU A 172 -4.14 -4.84 13.03
CA GLU A 172 -4.27 -6.22 13.52
C GLU A 172 -4.62 -7.14 12.35
N ILE A 173 -3.85 -8.23 12.19
CA ILE A 173 -4.15 -9.26 11.21
C ILE A 173 -5.26 -10.12 11.79
N VAL A 174 -6.45 -10.02 11.21
CA VAL A 174 -7.60 -10.84 11.54
C VAL A 174 -8.08 -11.50 10.25
N ASN A 175 -8.37 -12.81 10.31
CA ASN A 175 -8.84 -13.57 9.16
C ASN A 175 -10.32 -13.22 8.83
N THR A 176 -10.52 -12.01 8.33
CA THR A 176 -11.79 -11.47 7.82
C THR A 176 -11.49 -10.66 6.56
N GLU A 177 -12.44 -10.62 5.63
CA GLU A 177 -12.24 -9.99 4.32
C GLU A 177 -11.72 -8.55 4.41
N ASP A 178 -12.34 -7.72 5.27
CA ASP A 178 -11.98 -6.31 5.44
C ASP A 178 -10.55 -6.12 6.00
N ASN A 179 -10.12 -6.98 6.94
CA ASN A 179 -8.79 -6.88 7.56
C ASN A 179 -7.67 -7.45 6.66
N LEU A 180 -8.03 -8.24 5.64
CA LEU A 180 -7.06 -8.84 4.72
C LEU A 180 -6.83 -7.99 3.47
N VAL A 181 -7.70 -7.02 3.16
CA VAL A 181 -7.52 -6.12 2.01
C VAL A 181 -6.13 -5.45 1.99
N PRO A 182 -5.57 -4.93 3.10
CA PRO A 182 -4.23 -4.37 3.11
C PRO A 182 -3.16 -5.38 2.67
N LEU A 183 -3.22 -6.62 3.18
CA LEU A 183 -2.24 -7.67 2.86
C LEU A 183 -2.33 -8.08 1.38
N ARG A 184 -3.55 -8.17 0.82
CA ARG A 184 -3.77 -8.39 -0.62
C ARG A 184 -3.21 -7.25 -1.46
N ALA A 185 -3.42 -6.00 -1.04
CA ALA A 185 -2.88 -4.84 -1.73
C ALA A 185 -1.34 -4.82 -1.72
N TYR A 186 -0.70 -5.23 -0.62
CA TYR A 186 0.75 -5.43 -0.60
C TYR A 186 1.16 -6.56 -1.54
N GLY A 187 0.52 -7.73 -1.48
CA GLY A 187 0.83 -8.87 -2.36
C GLY A 187 0.80 -8.52 -3.87
N LYS A 188 -0.06 -7.58 -4.26
CA LYS A 188 -0.22 -7.11 -5.64
C LYS A 188 0.78 -6.04 -6.09
N ARG A 189 1.61 -5.53 -5.17
CA ARG A 189 2.49 -4.37 -5.40
C ARG A 189 3.36 -4.51 -6.65
N SER A 190 4.05 -5.63 -6.81
CA SER A 190 4.96 -5.84 -7.95
C SER A 190 4.24 -5.74 -9.30
N LYS A 191 3.03 -6.30 -9.39
CA LYS A 191 2.16 -6.17 -10.57
C LYS A 191 1.75 -4.72 -10.81
N MET A 192 1.38 -3.99 -9.75
CA MET A 192 1.02 -2.56 -9.86
C MET A 192 2.18 -1.73 -10.40
N TYR A 193 3.40 -1.88 -9.89
CA TYR A 193 4.57 -1.18 -10.42
C TYR A 193 4.82 -1.50 -11.90
N GLY A 194 4.68 -2.77 -12.31
CA GLY A 194 4.78 -3.17 -13.71
C GLY A 194 3.72 -2.50 -14.60
N ALA A 195 2.48 -2.42 -14.13
CA ALA A 195 1.40 -1.74 -14.84
C ALA A 195 1.61 -0.23 -14.92
N PHE A 196 2.06 0.42 -13.84
CA PHE A 196 2.38 1.84 -13.81
C PHE A 196 3.46 2.22 -14.82
N GLY A 197 4.52 1.41 -14.93
CA GLY A 197 5.55 1.58 -15.95
C GLY A 197 4.98 1.44 -17.35
N THR A 198 4.12 0.43 -17.56
CA THR A 198 3.44 0.19 -18.85
C THR A 198 2.54 1.37 -19.25
N PHE A 199 1.73 1.90 -18.35
CA PHE A 199 0.85 3.03 -18.65
C PHE A 199 1.62 4.30 -18.99
N ASN A 200 2.71 4.57 -18.25
CA ASN A 200 3.60 5.68 -18.58
C ASN A 200 4.24 5.51 -19.95
N TYR A 201 4.78 4.33 -20.26
CA TYR A 201 5.34 4.04 -21.58
C TYR A 201 4.31 4.28 -22.70
N GLN A 202 3.11 3.73 -22.54
CA GLN A 202 2.02 3.89 -23.52
C GLN A 202 1.65 5.36 -23.72
N LEU A 203 1.54 6.15 -22.63
CA LEU A 203 1.30 7.60 -22.73
C LEU A 203 2.37 8.31 -23.56
N ARG A 204 3.65 7.97 -23.33
CA ARG A 204 4.77 8.57 -24.08
C ARG A 204 4.74 8.19 -25.57
N GLU A 205 4.35 6.97 -25.90
CA GLU A 205 4.18 6.55 -27.29
C GLU A 205 3.02 7.27 -27.99
N ILE A 206 1.93 7.56 -27.27
CA ILE A 206 0.85 8.38 -27.81
C ILE A 206 1.35 9.81 -28.09
N TRP A 207 2.10 10.41 -27.15
CA TRP A 207 2.73 11.72 -27.37
C TRP A 207 3.70 11.72 -28.55
N ARG A 208 4.42 10.62 -28.77
CA ARG A 208 5.35 10.47 -29.88
C ARG A 208 4.65 10.57 -31.24
N ILE A 209 3.51 9.90 -31.39
CA ILE A 209 2.71 9.95 -32.63
C ILE A 209 1.91 11.25 -32.80
N GLN A 210 1.66 11.98 -31.70
CA GLN A 210 1.07 13.33 -31.72
C GLN A 210 2.10 14.43 -32.04
N GLY A 211 3.39 14.12 -32.06
CA GLY A 211 4.44 15.12 -32.24
C GLY A 211 4.77 15.94 -30.97
N LEU A 212 4.33 15.48 -29.79
CA LEU A 212 4.56 16.14 -28.50
C LEU A 212 5.84 15.67 -27.78
N SER A 213 6.56 14.70 -28.35
CA SER A 213 7.82 14.18 -27.83
C SER A 213 9.03 14.83 -28.50
N ALA A 214 10.18 14.84 -27.82
CA ALA A 214 11.45 15.31 -28.38
C ALA A 214 11.90 14.53 -29.63
N ALA A 215 11.48 13.27 -29.75
CA ALA A 215 11.73 12.42 -30.92
C ALA A 215 10.38 12.00 -31.55
N PRO A 216 9.69 12.91 -32.26
CA PRO A 216 8.36 12.64 -32.80
C PRO A 216 8.39 11.59 -33.92
N HIS A 217 7.30 10.85 -34.08
CA HIS A 217 7.19 9.83 -35.12
C HIS A 217 5.75 9.76 -35.63
N ALA A 218 5.50 10.46 -36.74
CA ALA A 218 4.20 10.42 -37.40
C ALA A 218 3.94 9.03 -37.97
N VAL A 219 2.73 8.52 -37.75
CA VAL A 219 2.25 7.24 -38.28
C VAL A 219 0.92 7.45 -38.99
N PRO A 220 0.55 6.60 -39.97
CA PRO A 220 -0.78 6.62 -40.58
C PRO A 220 -1.90 6.40 -39.54
N HIS A 221 -3.08 6.95 -39.82
CA HIS A 221 -4.25 6.87 -38.93
C HIS A 221 -4.59 5.43 -38.49
N GLU A 222 -4.61 4.48 -39.43
CA GLU A 222 -4.91 3.08 -39.11
C GLU A 222 -3.88 2.46 -38.15
N GLN A 223 -2.61 2.84 -38.30
CA GLN A 223 -1.54 2.38 -37.42
C GLN A 223 -1.69 2.98 -36.01
N ALA A 224 -2.06 4.26 -35.91
CA ALA A 224 -2.36 4.91 -34.63
C ALA A 224 -3.54 4.23 -33.91
N VAL A 225 -4.65 4.00 -34.61
CA VAL A 225 -5.84 3.32 -34.04
C VAL A 225 -5.50 1.90 -33.58
N ASN A 226 -4.74 1.15 -34.39
CA ASN A 226 -4.31 -0.20 -34.02
C ASN A 226 -3.37 -0.20 -32.80
N MET A 227 -2.46 0.77 -32.70
CA MET A 227 -1.61 0.95 -31.53
C MET A 227 -2.45 1.16 -30.26
N ILE A 228 -3.46 2.05 -30.30
CA ILE A 228 -4.37 2.28 -29.16
C ILE A 228 -5.15 1.01 -28.82
N LYS A 229 -5.69 0.28 -29.80
CA LYS A 229 -6.37 -1.01 -29.56
C LYS A 229 -5.48 -2.03 -28.84
N THR A 230 -4.21 -2.10 -29.24
CA THR A 230 -3.22 -2.96 -28.59
C THR A 230 -2.98 -2.50 -27.15
N PHE A 231 -2.80 -1.19 -26.93
CA PHE A 231 -2.58 -0.65 -25.58
C PHE A 231 -3.76 -0.94 -24.63
N ILE A 232 -5.00 -0.76 -25.10
CA ILE A 232 -6.21 -1.11 -24.33
C ILE A 232 -6.21 -2.60 -23.97
N SER A 233 -5.91 -3.46 -24.95
CA SER A 233 -5.90 -4.91 -24.75
C SER A 233 -4.83 -5.33 -23.73
N VAL A 234 -3.64 -4.73 -23.80
CA VAL A 234 -2.55 -4.97 -22.84
C VAL A 234 -2.91 -4.46 -21.44
N ALA A 235 -3.49 -3.26 -21.34
CA ALA A 235 -3.88 -2.65 -20.07
C ALA A 235 -4.99 -3.44 -19.36
N LEU A 236 -6.05 -3.82 -20.09
CA LEU A 236 -7.17 -4.59 -19.53
C LEU A 236 -6.78 -6.02 -19.10
N ARG A 237 -5.72 -6.58 -19.69
CA ARG A 237 -5.19 -7.91 -19.30
C ARG A 237 -4.29 -7.89 -18.09
N GLN A 238 -3.87 -6.71 -17.61
CA GLN A 238 -3.07 -6.62 -16.39
C GLN A 238 -3.92 -7.11 -15.21
N ASP A 239 -3.36 -8.00 -14.41
CA ASP A 239 -4.01 -8.52 -13.22
C ASP A 239 -3.78 -7.59 -12.02
N ILE A 240 -4.30 -6.37 -12.16
CA ILE A 240 -4.18 -5.32 -11.16
C ILE A 240 -5.53 -4.67 -10.84
N TRP A 241 -6.65 -5.14 -11.39
CA TRP A 241 -7.91 -4.38 -11.34
C TRP A 241 -8.82 -4.72 -10.15
N SER A 242 -8.52 -5.81 -9.44
CA SER A 242 -9.29 -6.35 -8.30
C SER A 242 -8.48 -6.42 -7.01
N SER A 243 -9.14 -6.71 -5.88
CA SER A 243 -8.55 -6.96 -4.54
C SER A 243 -7.95 -5.74 -3.83
N HIS A 244 -8.36 -4.53 -4.22
CA HIS A 244 -8.02 -3.25 -3.57
C HIS A 244 -9.20 -2.28 -3.67
N ASP A 245 -10.39 -2.76 -3.27
CA ASP A 245 -11.68 -2.07 -3.46
C ASP A 245 -11.78 -0.68 -2.81
N PHE A 246 -10.87 -0.40 -1.88
CA PHE A 246 -10.66 0.90 -1.26
C PHE A 246 -10.15 1.97 -2.26
N TRP A 247 -9.46 1.59 -3.34
CA TRP A 247 -8.75 2.52 -4.23
C TRP A 247 -9.59 2.79 -5.48
N LYS A 248 -10.67 3.56 -5.31
CA LYS A 248 -11.63 3.90 -6.38
C LYS A 248 -11.03 4.37 -7.72
N PRO A 249 -9.92 5.13 -7.77
CA PRO A 249 -9.24 5.45 -9.02
C PRO A 249 -8.93 4.26 -9.93
N MET A 250 -8.66 3.08 -9.37
CA MET A 250 -8.45 1.85 -10.15
C MET A 250 -9.73 1.43 -10.87
N THR A 251 -10.86 1.38 -10.15
CA THR A 251 -12.17 1.03 -10.71
C THR A 251 -12.59 2.01 -11.81
N TRP A 252 -12.38 3.31 -11.59
CA TRP A 252 -12.68 4.34 -12.59
C TRP A 252 -11.86 4.15 -13.85
N SER A 253 -10.55 3.97 -13.70
CA SER A 253 -9.62 3.78 -14.83
C SER A 253 -9.94 2.50 -15.62
N PHE A 254 -10.32 1.42 -14.94
CA PHE A 254 -10.75 0.17 -15.59
C PHE A 254 -12.04 0.36 -16.39
N SER A 255 -13.04 1.06 -15.82
CA SER A 255 -14.29 1.37 -16.50
C SER A 255 -14.09 2.25 -17.73
N GLU A 256 -13.19 3.24 -17.63
CA GLU A 256 -12.83 4.12 -18.74
C GLU A 256 -12.17 3.38 -19.89
N LEU A 257 -11.24 2.45 -19.59
CA LEU A 257 -10.62 1.58 -20.59
C LEU A 257 -11.65 0.70 -21.30
N ASN A 258 -12.59 0.11 -20.57
CA ASN A 258 -13.67 -0.69 -21.17
C ASN A 258 -14.60 0.17 -22.03
N THR A 259 -14.95 1.37 -21.57
CA THR A 259 -15.75 2.32 -22.34
C THR A 259 -15.04 2.72 -23.64
N LEU A 260 -13.74 2.98 -23.59
CA LEU A 260 -12.94 3.29 -24.77
C LEU A 260 -12.85 2.09 -25.72
N LYS A 261 -12.67 0.87 -25.19
CA LYS A 261 -12.67 -0.37 -25.97
C LYS A 261 -13.94 -0.51 -26.79
N GLU A 262 -15.10 -0.30 -26.19
CA GLU A 262 -16.39 -0.38 -26.89
C GLU A 262 -16.55 0.74 -27.92
N LYS A 263 -16.19 1.98 -27.58
CA LYS A 263 -16.27 3.12 -28.52
C LYS A 263 -15.43 2.89 -29.78
N ILE A 264 -14.21 2.36 -29.63
CA ILE A 264 -13.30 2.12 -30.76
C ILE A 264 -13.81 1.02 -31.71
N LYS A 265 -14.68 0.11 -31.26
CA LYS A 265 -15.30 -0.90 -32.15
C LYS A 265 -16.17 -0.26 -33.22
N ASN A 266 -16.74 0.92 -32.96
CA ASN A 266 -17.56 1.66 -33.92
C ASN A 266 -16.72 2.35 -35.01
N GLY A 267 -15.40 2.22 -34.96
CA GLY A 267 -14.46 2.92 -35.84
C GLY A 267 -14.12 4.31 -35.33
N VAL A 268 -12.95 4.79 -35.74
CA VAL A 268 -12.52 6.19 -35.57
C VAL A 268 -12.32 6.72 -36.98
N LYS A 269 -12.90 7.87 -37.30
CA LYS A 269 -12.76 8.44 -38.63
C LYS A 269 -11.41 9.17 -38.77
N PRO A 270 -10.79 9.20 -39.95
CA PRO A 270 -9.52 9.90 -40.16
C PRO A 270 -9.55 11.39 -39.77
N GLU A 271 -10.67 12.08 -40.03
CA GLU A 271 -10.87 13.49 -39.67
C GLU A 271 -10.84 13.74 -38.15
N ASP A 272 -11.23 12.74 -37.35
CA ASP A 272 -11.29 12.84 -35.89
C ASP A 272 -9.97 12.40 -35.22
N ASN A 273 -8.97 11.97 -35.99
CA ASN A 273 -7.76 11.33 -35.48
C ASN A 273 -7.03 12.18 -34.44
N SER A 274 -6.90 13.49 -34.67
CA SER A 274 -6.22 14.39 -33.73
C SER A 274 -6.98 14.48 -32.40
N GLN A 275 -8.31 14.64 -32.44
CA GLN A 275 -9.14 14.72 -31.26
C GLN A 275 -9.17 13.39 -30.49
N PHE A 276 -9.24 12.28 -31.23
CA PHE A 276 -9.16 10.93 -30.66
C PHE A 276 -7.86 10.72 -29.89
N LEU A 277 -6.70 11.02 -30.51
CA LEU A 277 -5.41 10.89 -29.83
C LEU A 277 -5.30 11.83 -28.63
N GLN A 278 -5.82 13.06 -28.73
CA GLN A 278 -5.85 14.00 -27.61
C GLN A 278 -6.70 13.48 -26.45
N TYR A 279 -7.84 12.85 -26.73
CA TYR A 279 -8.66 12.20 -25.70
C TYR A 279 -7.92 11.03 -25.06
N CYS A 280 -7.27 10.17 -25.85
CA CYS A 280 -6.46 9.08 -25.33
C CYS A 280 -5.32 9.60 -24.43
N SER A 281 -4.50 10.54 -24.91
CA SER A 281 -3.35 11.03 -24.15
C SER A 281 -3.73 11.92 -22.97
N GLY A 282 -4.66 12.86 -23.16
CA GLY A 282 -4.98 13.91 -22.20
C GLY A 282 -5.99 13.49 -21.13
N PHE A 283 -6.73 12.41 -21.38
CA PHE A 283 -7.74 11.91 -20.43
C PHE A 283 -7.41 10.50 -19.97
N ILE A 284 -7.48 9.51 -20.87
CA ILE A 284 -7.42 8.09 -20.50
C ILE A 284 -6.04 7.69 -19.97
N TRP A 285 -4.99 7.84 -20.80
CA TRP A 285 -3.64 7.47 -20.39
C TRP A 285 -3.01 8.43 -19.39
N HIS A 286 -3.44 9.70 -19.37
CA HIS A 286 -3.05 10.61 -18.30
C HIS A 286 -3.52 10.11 -16.93
N ARG A 287 -4.79 9.68 -16.81
CA ARG A 287 -5.33 9.12 -15.57
C ARG A 287 -4.67 7.80 -15.18
N LEU A 288 -4.47 6.90 -16.16
CA LEU A 288 -3.75 5.64 -15.94
C LEU A 288 -2.31 5.87 -15.44
N ALA A 289 -1.57 6.76 -16.09
CA ALA A 289 -0.22 7.12 -15.66
C ALA A 289 -0.21 7.77 -14.28
N ASN A 290 -1.25 8.56 -13.95
CA ASN A 290 -1.37 9.22 -12.65
C ASN A 290 -1.66 8.25 -11.49
N LEU A 291 -2.12 7.02 -11.76
CA LEU A 291 -2.26 6.00 -10.72
C LEU A 291 -0.95 5.77 -9.97
N ALA A 292 0.18 5.80 -10.67
CA ALA A 292 1.51 5.67 -10.08
C ALA A 292 1.78 6.79 -9.07
N ASN A 293 1.49 8.04 -9.44
CA ASN A 293 1.69 9.20 -8.57
C ASN A 293 0.78 9.11 -7.33
N MET A 294 -0.48 8.75 -7.51
CA MET A 294 -1.42 8.57 -6.39
C MET A 294 -0.98 7.44 -5.46
N TYR A 295 -0.43 6.35 -6.01
CA TYR A 295 0.08 5.25 -5.22
C TYR A 295 1.26 5.69 -4.35
N GLU A 296 2.22 6.41 -4.94
CA GLU A 296 3.38 6.94 -4.23
C GLU A 296 3.01 8.00 -3.19
N GLU A 297 2.08 8.90 -3.50
CA GLU A 297 1.71 9.99 -2.61
C GLU A 297 0.78 9.57 -1.48
N LEU A 298 -0.16 8.65 -1.73
CA LEU A 298 -1.23 8.32 -0.79
C LEU A 298 -1.15 6.87 -0.32
N VAL A 299 -1.21 5.92 -1.25
CA VAL A 299 -1.44 4.50 -0.93
C VAL A 299 -0.30 3.91 -0.11
N ARG A 300 0.95 4.27 -0.41
CA ARG A 300 2.12 3.83 0.38
C ARG A 300 2.17 4.41 1.79
N GLU A 301 1.44 5.48 2.08
CA GLU A 301 1.36 6.02 3.43
C GLU A 301 0.19 5.42 4.23
N TRP A 302 -0.69 4.67 3.59
CA TRP A 302 -1.76 3.98 4.30
C TRP A 302 -1.21 2.96 5.27
N PHE A 303 -1.94 2.76 6.37
CA PHE A 303 -1.55 1.86 7.46
C PHE A 303 -0.24 2.27 8.18
N MET A 304 0.31 3.47 7.92
CA MET A 304 1.42 4.03 8.69
C MET A 304 0.91 4.74 9.95
N PRO A 305 1.75 4.94 10.99
CA PRO A 305 1.38 5.72 12.17
C PRO A 305 1.47 7.24 11.90
N THR A 306 0.77 7.71 10.87
CA THR A 306 0.78 9.09 10.40
C THR A 306 -0.62 9.68 10.41
N TYR A 307 -0.71 11.01 10.38
CA TYR A 307 -1.99 11.72 10.35
C TYR A 307 -2.78 11.38 9.09
N LEU A 308 -2.11 11.34 7.93
CA LEU A 308 -2.75 11.01 6.66
C LEU A 308 -3.40 9.63 6.69
N ALA A 309 -2.67 8.62 7.20
CA ALA A 309 -3.20 7.26 7.29
C ALA A 309 -4.50 7.19 8.10
N GLN A 310 -4.61 7.98 9.18
CA GLN A 310 -5.80 8.03 10.02
C GLN A 310 -7.04 8.57 9.32
N ILE A 311 -6.87 9.58 8.46
CA ILE A 311 -8.00 10.17 7.74
C ILE A 311 -8.35 9.44 6.44
N THR A 312 -7.44 8.62 5.89
CA THR A 312 -7.65 7.96 4.57
C THR A 312 -7.77 6.45 4.59
N SER A 313 -7.30 5.75 5.63
CA SER A 313 -7.16 4.28 5.57
C SER A 313 -7.46 3.53 6.86
N LEU A 314 -7.33 4.17 8.02
CA LEU A 314 -7.56 3.52 9.30
C LEU A 314 -9.03 3.70 9.73
N PRO A 315 -9.62 2.71 10.44
CA PRO A 315 -10.94 2.87 11.01
C PRO A 315 -10.96 4.06 11.99
N PRO A 316 -12.07 4.80 12.10
CA PRO A 316 -12.17 5.93 13.01
C PRO A 316 -11.87 5.49 14.44
N ASN A 317 -10.97 6.20 15.14
CA ASN A 317 -10.78 6.01 16.56
C ASN A 317 -12.07 6.41 17.29
N GLU A 318 -12.77 5.47 17.93
CA GLU A 318 -14.00 5.75 18.69
C GLU A 318 -13.79 6.82 19.78
N GLU A 319 -12.56 6.94 20.33
CA GLU A 319 -12.19 7.99 21.27
C GLU A 319 -12.07 9.38 20.63
N ALA A 320 -11.68 9.48 19.36
CA ALA A 320 -11.57 10.77 18.64
C ALA A 320 -12.94 11.34 18.25
N SER A 321 -13.90 10.46 17.94
CA SER A 321 -15.31 10.80 17.66
C SER A 321 -15.97 11.53 18.82
N SER A 322 -15.61 11.15 20.05
CA SER A 322 -16.19 11.72 21.28
C SER A 322 -15.81 13.19 21.55
N LYS A 323 -14.71 13.69 20.94
CA LYS A 323 -14.25 15.08 21.10
C LYS A 323 -14.82 16.04 20.06
N ALA A 324 -15.40 15.53 18.97
CA ALA A 324 -16.02 16.34 17.92
C ALA A 324 -17.48 16.71 18.22
N GLU A 325 -18.11 16.05 19.21
CA GLU A 325 -19.54 16.22 19.55
C GLU A 325 -19.81 17.05 20.82
N GLU A 326 -18.84 17.82 21.35
CA GLU A 326 -19.17 18.85 22.35
C GLU A 326 -19.58 20.15 21.65
N PRO A 327 -20.88 20.49 21.55
CA PRO A 327 -21.28 21.81 21.11
C PRO A 327 -20.81 22.83 22.14
N ASN A 328 -20.04 23.79 21.65
CA ASN A 328 -19.53 24.95 22.38
C ASN A 328 -20.70 25.79 22.95
N ASN A 329 -21.17 25.40 24.13
CA ASN A 329 -22.32 26.03 24.80
C ASN A 329 -21.80 27.16 25.69
N SER A 330 -21.25 28.21 25.07
CA SER A 330 -20.79 29.42 25.77
C SER A 330 -21.18 30.70 25.05
N LEU A 331 -22.46 30.84 24.69
CA LEU A 331 -23.08 32.14 24.43
C LEU A 331 -24.43 32.20 25.14
N LYS A 332 -24.42 32.58 26.43
CA LYS A 332 -25.60 33.09 27.13
C LYS A 332 -25.36 34.55 27.53
N ALA A 333 -26.14 35.40 26.85
CA ALA A 333 -26.87 36.54 27.38
C ALA A 333 -26.08 37.60 28.16
N ASP A 334 -25.83 38.73 27.50
CA ASP A 334 -26.00 40.05 28.12
C ASP A 334 -26.44 41.06 27.05
N ALA A 335 -27.76 41.25 26.94
CA ALA A 335 -28.36 42.42 26.30
C ALA A 335 -29.42 42.96 27.26
N LYS A 336 -29.08 44.03 27.99
CA LYS A 336 -30.05 44.90 28.65
C LYS A 336 -30.36 46.08 27.72
N PRO A 337 -31.62 46.52 27.63
CA PRO A 337 -32.02 47.61 26.75
C PRO A 337 -31.79 48.97 27.42
N VAL A 338 -31.24 49.92 26.67
CA VAL A 338 -31.53 51.36 26.73
C VAL A 338 -31.59 51.87 25.31
#